data_AF-A0A853DAY3-F1
#
_entry.id   AF-A0A853DAY3-F1
#
_cell.length_a   1.000
_cell.length_b   1.000
_cell.length_c   1.000
_cell.angle_alpha   90.00
_cell.angle_beta   90.00
_cell.angle_gamma   90.00
#
_symmetry.space_group_name_H-M   'P 1'
#
loop_
_entity.id
_entity.type
_entity.pdbx_description
1 polymer ?
#
loop_
_entity_poly.entity_id
_entity_poly.type
_entity_poly.pdbx_seq_one_letter_code
_entity_poly.pdbx_strand_id
1 'polypeptide(L)'
;MTVLPVFDFPQFVAAFDAKRRERGLDWFEFAGELWEQSSDLNAEREDDHPLCGGAVSRLGARGETSCQYALFMLRWLDEAPEAFLTGPVVDVGDTRLPEPGPDRRLRWDLPRLHTALNDERREQGLTWAQLAEQIGCTPARLTNLRSARQADLALVMRVTQWLGRPAAAFVHSARW
;
A
#
# COMPACT_ATOMS: atom_id res chain seq x y z
N MET A 1 -9.52 -23.95 4.18
CA MET A 1 -9.31 -22.54 3.81
C MET A 1 -8.02 -22.09 4.43
N THR A 2 -7.05 -21.67 3.62
CA THR A 2 -5.80 -21.07 4.14
C THR A 2 -6.14 -19.73 4.75
N VAL A 3 -5.84 -19.54 6.03
CA VAL A 3 -6.01 -18.24 6.69
C VAL A 3 -4.90 -17.34 6.16
N LEU A 4 -5.26 -16.23 5.51
CA LEU A 4 -4.30 -15.22 5.07
C LEU A 4 -4.01 -14.22 6.19
N PRO A 5 -2.80 -13.67 6.26
CA PRO A 5 -2.48 -12.62 7.22
C PRO A 5 -3.32 -11.35 6.97
N VAL A 6 -3.46 -10.54 8.01
CA VAL A 6 -4.24 -9.30 7.99
C VAL A 6 -3.30 -8.12 8.23
N PHE A 7 -3.54 -7.02 7.51
CA PHE A 7 -2.82 -5.78 7.73
C PHE A 7 -3.31 -5.10 9.03
N ASP A 8 -2.40 -4.89 9.98
CA ASP A 8 -2.64 -4.27 11.26
C ASP A 8 -2.56 -2.74 11.13
N PHE A 9 -3.70 -2.13 10.77
CA PHE A 9 -3.82 -0.68 10.68
C PHE A 9 -3.50 0.04 12.01
N PRO A 10 -3.97 -0.42 13.18
CA PRO A 10 -3.55 0.13 14.46
C PRO A 10 -2.03 0.18 14.64
N GLN A 11 -1.32 -0.90 14.35
CA GLN A 11 0.14 -0.95 14.43
C GLN A 11 0.81 -0.01 13.43
N PHE A 12 0.35 0.00 12.18
CA PHE A 12 0.84 0.90 11.14
C PHE A 12 0.69 2.37 11.54
N VAL A 13 -0.48 2.74 12.09
CA VAL A 13 -0.75 4.10 12.57
C VAL A 13 0.09 4.45 13.79
N ALA A 14 0.21 3.52 14.74
CA ALA A 14 1.06 3.71 15.91
C ALA A 14 2.52 3.94 15.52
N ALA A 15 3.03 3.24 14.50
CA ALA A 15 4.41 3.37 14.04
C ALA A 15 4.72 4.77 13.51
N PHE A 16 3.95 5.30 12.55
CA PHE A 16 4.23 6.65 12.05
C PHE A 16 3.90 7.73 13.08
N ASP A 17 2.90 7.51 13.96
CA ASP A 17 2.57 8.47 15.00
C ASP A 17 3.65 8.53 16.10
N ALA A 18 4.29 7.41 16.43
CA ALA A 18 5.43 7.38 17.34
C ALA A 18 6.62 8.16 16.75
N LYS A 19 7.02 7.85 15.51
CA LYS A 19 8.11 8.56 14.81
C LYS A 19 7.80 10.05 14.62
N ARG A 20 6.53 10.40 14.36
CA ARG A 20 6.08 11.80 14.24
C ARG A 20 6.27 12.55 15.55
N ARG A 21 5.85 11.95 16.68
CA ARG A 21 6.00 12.53 18.02
C ARG A 21 7.46 12.63 18.46
N GLU A 22 8.27 11.63 18.15
CA GLU A 22 9.72 11.66 18.40
C GLU A 22 10.40 12.83 17.69
N ARG A 23 9.97 13.13 16.47
CA ARG A 23 10.45 14.30 15.70
C ARG A 23 9.80 15.63 16.11
N GLY A 24 8.88 15.62 17.07
CA GLY A 24 8.22 16.83 17.56
C GLY A 24 7.25 17.48 16.57
N LEU A 25 6.83 16.75 15.52
CA LEU A 25 5.99 17.30 14.45
C LEU A 25 4.52 17.31 14.87
N ASP A 26 3.80 18.38 14.57
CA ASP A 26 2.34 18.32 14.52
C ASP A 26 1.83 17.58 13.26
N TRP A 27 0.50 17.47 13.11
CA TRP A 27 -0.08 16.75 11.97
C TRP A 27 0.05 17.47 10.62
N PHE A 28 0.14 18.80 10.62
CA PHE A 28 0.33 19.59 9.40
C PHE A 28 1.79 19.59 8.97
N GLU A 29 2.72 19.73 9.91
CA GLU A 29 4.15 19.57 9.68
C GLU A 29 4.48 18.17 9.16
N PHE A 30 3.89 17.13 9.77
CA PHE A 30 4.02 15.76 9.28
C PHE A 30 3.50 15.60 7.85
N ALA A 31 2.33 16.15 7.53
CA ALA A 31 1.81 16.10 6.17
C ALA A 31 2.70 16.87 5.17
N GLY A 32 3.34 17.95 5.62
CA GLY A 32 4.41 18.64 4.90
C GLY A 32 5.60 17.73 4.63
N GLU A 33 6.16 17.06 5.64
CA GLU A 33 7.26 16.11 5.45
C GLU A 33 6.89 14.99 4.47
N LEU A 34 5.68 14.44 4.59
CA LEU A 34 5.20 13.40 3.66
C LEU A 34 5.17 13.91 2.21
N TRP A 35 4.74 15.15 2.01
CA TRP A 35 4.68 15.81 0.70
C TRP A 35 6.08 16.05 0.12
N GLU A 36 6.98 16.61 0.93
CA GLU A 36 8.34 17.01 0.54
C GLU A 36 9.25 15.83 0.16
N GLN A 37 8.86 14.59 0.47
CA GLN A 37 9.55 13.40 -0.05
C GLN A 37 9.66 13.40 -1.59
N SER A 38 8.78 14.12 -2.30
CA SER A 38 8.80 14.24 -3.77
C SER A 38 8.90 15.70 -4.21
N SER A 39 9.72 16.51 -3.53
CA SER A 39 9.86 17.96 -3.73
C SER A 39 10.00 18.37 -5.19
N ASP A 40 10.90 17.72 -5.94
CA ASP A 40 11.19 18.07 -7.34
C ASP A 40 9.97 17.78 -8.21
N LEU A 41 9.29 16.64 -7.98
CA LEU A 41 8.06 16.32 -8.69
C LEU A 41 6.93 17.29 -8.35
N ASN A 42 6.82 17.71 -7.08
CA ASN A 42 5.78 18.65 -6.64
C ASN A 42 5.99 20.03 -7.27
N ALA A 43 7.25 20.47 -7.41
CA ALA A 43 7.59 21.73 -8.06
C ALA A 43 7.25 21.74 -9.56
N GLU A 44 7.36 20.59 -10.24
CA GLU A 44 6.96 20.46 -11.64
C GLU A 44 5.45 20.32 -11.86
N ARG A 45 4.70 19.90 -10.83
CA ARG A 45 3.26 19.61 -10.92
C ARG A 45 2.46 20.61 -10.09
N GLU A 46 2.35 21.83 -10.59
CA GLU A 46 1.69 22.94 -9.89
C GLU A 46 0.22 22.67 -9.53
N ASP A 47 -0.47 21.79 -10.27
CA ASP A 47 -1.87 21.40 -10.02
C ASP A 47 -2.03 20.31 -8.93
N ASP A 48 -0.94 19.66 -8.51
CA ASP A 48 -0.97 18.61 -7.49
C ASP A 48 -1.09 19.25 -6.09
N HIS A 49 -2.06 18.81 -5.28
CA HIS A 49 -2.29 19.38 -3.95
C HIS A 49 -1.56 18.62 -2.83
N PRO A 50 -0.98 19.35 -1.85
CA PRO A 50 -0.38 18.74 -0.67
C PRO A 50 -1.34 17.84 0.12
N LEU A 51 -0.74 16.92 0.88
CA LEU A 51 -1.48 16.10 1.83
C LEU A 51 -2.09 16.97 2.93
N CYS A 52 -3.36 16.75 3.26
CA CYS A 52 -4.01 17.47 4.33
C CYS A 52 -3.70 16.80 5.69
N GLY A 53 -3.08 17.54 6.63
CA GLY A 53 -2.78 17.03 7.98
C GLY A 53 -3.99 16.48 8.73
N GLY A 54 -5.17 17.11 8.57
CA GLY A 54 -6.41 16.59 9.13
C GLY A 54 -6.89 15.27 8.50
N ALA A 55 -6.55 14.99 7.24
CA ALA A 55 -6.83 13.70 6.61
C ALA A 55 -5.90 12.61 7.15
N VAL A 56 -4.61 12.93 7.33
CA VAL A 56 -3.60 12.03 7.91
C VAL A 56 -3.95 11.67 9.36
N SER A 57 -4.31 12.65 10.19
CA SER A 57 -4.63 12.42 11.61
C SER A 57 -5.86 11.52 11.82
N ARG A 58 -6.81 11.52 10.87
CA ARG A 58 -8.03 10.70 10.93
C ARG A 58 -7.84 9.28 10.43
N LEU A 59 -6.67 8.93 9.88
CA LEU A 59 -6.44 7.61 9.27
C LEU A 59 -6.61 6.47 10.29
N GLY A 60 -6.15 6.67 11.54
CA GLY A 60 -6.32 5.72 12.63
C GLY A 60 -7.78 5.43 12.99
N ALA A 61 -8.65 6.44 12.95
CA ALA A 61 -10.07 6.27 13.25
C ALA A 61 -10.84 5.54 12.14
N ARG A 62 -10.34 5.61 10.89
CA ARG A 62 -10.97 4.94 9.74
C ARG A 62 -10.66 3.45 9.69
N GLY A 63 -9.47 3.04 10.15
CA GLY A 63 -9.03 1.64 10.10
C GLY A 63 -8.82 1.09 8.69
N GLU A 64 -8.81 1.96 7.68
CA GLU A 64 -8.56 1.62 6.28
C GLU A 64 -7.90 2.82 5.56
N THR A 65 -7.12 2.53 4.52
CA THR A 65 -6.61 3.56 3.60
C THR A 65 -6.32 2.97 2.22
N SER A 66 -6.21 3.83 1.22
CA SER A 66 -5.80 3.38 -0.10
C SER A 66 -4.32 3.00 -0.12
N CYS A 67 -3.98 2.00 -0.93
CA CYS A 67 -2.62 1.50 -1.08
C CYS A 67 -1.66 2.58 -1.62
N GLN A 68 -2.16 3.50 -2.46
CA GLN A 68 -1.36 4.63 -2.97
C GLN A 68 -1.04 5.64 -1.87
N TYR A 69 -2.01 5.93 -1.00
CA TYR A 69 -1.82 6.89 0.09
C TYR A 69 -0.87 6.33 1.16
N ALA A 70 -0.99 5.05 1.48
CA ALA A 70 -0.11 4.38 2.44
C ALA A 70 1.37 4.44 2.07
N LEU A 71 1.71 4.46 0.77
CA LEU A 71 3.10 4.52 0.30
C LEU A 71 3.84 5.79 0.76
N PHE A 72 3.15 6.92 0.98
CA PHE A 72 3.79 8.11 1.54
C PHE A 72 4.29 7.86 2.96
N MET A 73 3.47 7.24 3.80
CA MET A 73 3.84 6.93 5.18
C MET A 73 4.85 5.78 5.27
N LEU A 74 4.71 4.74 4.44
CA LEU A 74 5.66 3.62 4.38
C LEU A 74 7.06 4.10 3.96
N ARG A 75 7.14 4.93 2.91
CA ARG A 75 8.40 5.56 2.49
C ARG A 75 9.00 6.42 3.61
N TRP A 76 8.18 7.22 4.29
CA TRP A 76 8.66 8.09 5.37
C TRP A 76 9.10 7.30 6.60
N LEU A 77 8.44 6.18 6.88
CA LEU A 77 8.83 5.23 7.93
C LEU A 77 10.14 4.51 7.59
N ASP A 78 10.45 4.36 6.29
CA ASP A 78 11.46 3.45 5.75
C ASP A 78 11.12 1.97 6.03
N GLU A 79 9.85 1.62 5.85
CA GLU A 79 9.32 0.29 6.16
C GLU A 79 8.49 -0.26 5.01
N ALA A 80 8.56 -1.59 4.82
CA ALA A 80 7.71 -2.31 3.89
C ALA A 80 6.31 -2.57 4.51
N PRO A 81 5.23 -2.65 3.71
CA PRO A 81 3.91 -2.92 4.26
C PRO A 81 3.81 -4.30 4.94
N GLU A 82 4.67 -5.25 4.58
CA GLU A 82 4.76 -6.56 5.21
C GLU A 82 5.11 -6.49 6.71
N ALA A 83 5.80 -5.45 7.17
CA ALA A 83 6.14 -5.26 8.58
C ALA A 83 4.91 -5.08 9.49
N PHE A 84 3.75 -4.76 8.89
CA PHE A 84 2.49 -4.54 9.59
C PHE A 84 1.48 -5.67 9.35
N LEU A 85 1.95 -6.85 8.92
CA LEU A 85 1.10 -8.04 8.80
C LEU A 85 1.06 -8.83 10.11
N THR A 86 -0.13 -9.33 10.45
CA THR A 86 -0.37 -10.21 11.59
C THR A 86 -1.01 -11.53 11.16
N GLY A 87 -0.76 -12.59 11.92
CA GLY A 87 -1.21 -13.95 11.60
C GLY A 87 -0.16 -14.77 10.84
N PRO A 88 -0.58 -15.74 10.01
CA PRO A 88 0.35 -16.63 9.30
C PRO A 88 0.96 -15.91 8.08
N VAL A 89 1.93 -15.02 8.32
CA VAL A 89 2.63 -14.28 7.26
C VAL A 89 3.43 -15.25 6.39
N VAL A 90 3.25 -15.14 5.07
CA VAL A 90 4.00 -15.92 4.08
C VAL A 90 5.37 -15.28 3.92
N ASP A 91 6.42 -16.09 3.92
CA ASP A 91 7.75 -15.63 3.51
C ASP A 91 7.74 -15.33 2.01
N VAL A 92 7.79 -14.04 1.68
CA VAL A 92 7.74 -13.53 0.32
C VAL A 92 9.11 -13.05 -0.18
N GLY A 93 10.20 -13.33 0.56
CA GLY A 93 11.54 -12.89 0.22
C GLY A 93 11.80 -11.39 0.51
N ASP A 94 12.53 -10.71 -0.38
CA ASP A 94 12.92 -9.30 -0.17
C ASP A 94 11.72 -8.35 -0.32
N THR A 95 11.38 -7.66 0.76
CA THR A 95 10.24 -6.75 0.86
C THR A 95 10.62 -5.28 0.68
N ARG A 96 11.91 -4.95 0.50
CA ARG A 96 12.38 -3.56 0.44
C ARG A 96 11.69 -2.80 -0.70
N LEU A 97 11.04 -1.69 -0.36
CA LEU A 97 10.45 -0.78 -1.35
C LEU A 97 11.55 -0.06 -2.17
N PRO A 98 11.30 0.26 -3.44
CA PRO A 98 12.24 1.06 -4.23
C PRO A 98 12.50 2.43 -3.60
N GLU A 99 13.67 3.00 -3.84
CA GLU A 99 13.96 4.41 -3.51
C GLU A 99 13.64 5.28 -4.74
N PRO A 100 12.56 6.09 -4.72
CA PRO A 100 12.15 6.84 -5.91
C PRO A 100 12.94 8.15 -6.12
N GLY A 101 13.69 8.63 -5.14
CA GLY A 101 14.28 9.98 -5.18
C GLY A 101 13.24 11.11 -5.03
N PRO A 102 13.66 12.39 -5.14
CA PRO A 102 12.76 13.53 -5.01
C PRO A 102 11.91 13.81 -6.27
N ASP A 103 12.29 13.30 -7.44
CA ASP A 103 11.61 13.54 -8.72
C ASP A 103 10.48 12.54 -9.02
N ARG A 104 10.23 11.58 -8.11
CA ARG A 104 9.24 10.51 -8.27
C ARG A 104 8.55 10.17 -6.96
N ARG A 105 7.37 9.56 -7.09
CA ARG A 105 6.61 8.94 -6.00
C ARG A 105 6.55 7.43 -6.19
N LEU A 106 6.41 6.70 -5.10
CA LEU A 106 6.05 5.29 -5.16
C LEU A 106 4.60 5.14 -5.61
N ARG A 107 4.36 4.16 -6.49
CA ARG A 107 3.04 3.80 -7.00
C ARG A 107 2.86 2.28 -7.05
N TRP A 108 1.66 1.85 -6.67
CA TRP A 108 1.21 0.49 -6.95
C TRP A 108 0.81 0.34 -8.42
N ASP A 109 1.37 -0.68 -9.07
CA ASP A 109 0.96 -1.17 -10.38
C ASP A 109 -0.14 -2.23 -10.21
N LEU A 110 -1.37 -1.74 -9.98
CA LEU A 110 -2.56 -2.60 -9.82
C LEU A 110 -2.87 -3.43 -11.08
N PRO A 111 -2.70 -2.92 -12.32
CA PRO A 111 -2.81 -3.75 -13.52
C PRO A 111 -1.84 -4.94 -13.51
N ARG A 112 -0.56 -4.73 -13.13
CA ARG A 112 0.42 -5.82 -13.01
C ARG A 112 0.07 -6.80 -11.90
N LEU A 113 -0.40 -6.31 -10.74
CA LEU A 113 -0.91 -7.15 -9.67
C LEU A 113 -2.08 -8.02 -10.14
N HIS A 114 -3.03 -7.44 -10.87
CA HIS A 114 -4.15 -8.16 -11.46
C HIS A 114 -3.68 -9.22 -12.45
N THR A 115 -2.72 -8.92 -13.33
CA THR A 115 -2.18 -9.89 -14.29
C THR A 115 -1.57 -11.09 -13.57
N ALA A 116 -0.69 -10.85 -12.60
CA ALA A 116 -0.10 -11.92 -11.79
C ALA A 116 -1.17 -12.75 -11.05
N LEU A 117 -2.16 -12.09 -10.46
CA LEU A 117 -3.29 -12.75 -9.80
C LEU A 117 -4.10 -13.61 -10.77
N ASN A 118 -4.34 -13.12 -11.98
CA ASN A 118 -5.10 -13.85 -12.98
C ASN A 118 -4.34 -15.06 -13.52
N ASP A 119 -3.03 -14.96 -13.70
CA ASP A 119 -2.20 -16.05 -14.19
C ASP A 119 -2.17 -17.20 -13.16
N GLU A 120 -1.85 -16.89 -11.91
CA GLU A 120 -1.86 -17.86 -10.80
C GLU A 120 -3.25 -18.49 -10.60
N ARG A 121 -4.32 -17.67 -10.65
CA ARG A 121 -5.71 -18.16 -10.61
C ARG A 121 -5.99 -19.20 -11.69
N ARG A 122 -5.50 -18.97 -12.92
CA ARG A 122 -5.72 -19.87 -14.06
C ARG A 122 -4.91 -21.15 -13.92
N GLU A 123 -3.67 -21.05 -13.45
CA GLU A 123 -2.81 -22.19 -13.17
C GLU A 123 -3.42 -23.12 -12.11
N GLN A 124 -4.03 -22.53 -11.07
CA GLN A 124 -4.75 -23.29 -10.05
C GLN A 124 -6.18 -23.71 -10.46
N GLY A 125 -6.62 -23.39 -11.69
CA GLY A 125 -7.96 -23.77 -12.18
C GLY A 125 -9.13 -23.12 -11.44
N LEU A 126 -8.90 -22.00 -10.75
CA LEU A 126 -9.90 -21.33 -9.92
C LEU A 126 -10.79 -20.39 -10.74
N THR A 127 -12.08 -20.33 -10.42
CA THR A 127 -12.94 -19.22 -10.83
C THR A 127 -12.64 -17.97 -9.99
N TRP A 128 -13.05 -16.79 -10.47
CA TRP A 128 -12.96 -15.57 -9.67
C TRP A 128 -13.75 -15.64 -8.36
N ALA A 129 -14.87 -16.38 -8.32
CA ALA A 129 -15.66 -16.59 -7.11
C ALA A 129 -14.88 -17.39 -6.06
N GLN A 130 -14.29 -18.51 -6.47
CA GLN A 130 -13.47 -19.34 -5.57
C GLN A 130 -12.24 -18.60 -5.05
N LEU A 131 -11.55 -17.84 -5.91
CA LEU A 131 -10.42 -17.04 -5.48
C LEU A 131 -10.85 -15.94 -4.50
N ALA A 132 -11.97 -15.26 -4.76
CA ALA A 132 -12.49 -14.23 -3.87
C ALA A 132 -12.87 -14.79 -2.49
N GLU A 133 -13.40 -16.01 -2.43
CA GLU A 133 -13.65 -16.74 -1.18
C GLU A 133 -12.34 -17.01 -0.42
N GLN A 134 -11.28 -17.45 -1.10
CA GLN A 134 -9.96 -17.66 -0.47
C GLN A 134 -9.34 -16.35 0.07
N ILE A 135 -9.48 -15.24 -0.67
CA ILE A 135 -8.95 -13.93 -0.26
C ILE A 135 -9.85 -13.24 0.79
N GLY A 136 -11.11 -13.65 0.90
CA GLY A 136 -12.11 -13.04 1.77
C GLY A 136 -12.58 -11.68 1.26
N CYS A 137 -12.93 -11.60 -0.03
CA CYS A 137 -13.46 -10.39 -0.66
C CYS A 137 -14.51 -10.72 -1.73
N THR A 138 -14.97 -9.72 -2.50
CA THR A 138 -15.89 -9.96 -3.63
C THR A 138 -15.10 -10.14 -4.93
N PRO A 139 -15.60 -10.92 -5.91
CA PRO A 139 -14.93 -11.09 -7.21
C PRO A 139 -14.68 -9.77 -7.95
N ALA A 140 -15.59 -8.81 -7.79
CA ALA A 140 -15.46 -7.47 -8.37
C ALA A 140 -14.22 -6.72 -7.82
N ARG A 141 -13.92 -6.85 -6.52
CA ARG A 141 -12.73 -6.22 -5.93
C ARG A 141 -11.43 -6.75 -6.55
N LEU A 142 -11.38 -8.02 -6.96
CA LEU A 142 -10.21 -8.61 -7.63
C LEU A 142 -10.14 -8.18 -9.10
N THR A 143 -11.23 -8.37 -9.84
CA THR A 143 -11.28 -8.10 -11.29
C THR A 143 -11.15 -6.62 -11.66
N ASN A 144 -11.55 -5.71 -10.77
CA ASN A 144 -11.41 -4.27 -10.97
C ASN A 144 -9.97 -3.77 -10.81
N LEU A 145 -9.07 -4.54 -10.19
CA LEU A 145 -7.65 -4.16 -10.06
C LEU A 145 -6.99 -3.89 -11.41
N ARG A 146 -7.46 -4.52 -12.49
CA ARG A 146 -6.99 -4.32 -13.87
C ARG A 146 -6.94 -2.86 -14.31
N SER A 147 -7.87 -2.04 -13.84
CA SER A 147 -8.03 -0.64 -14.27
C SER A 147 -8.18 0.34 -13.11
N ALA A 148 -8.08 -0.14 -11.87
CA ALA A 148 -8.20 0.70 -10.69
C ALA A 148 -7.00 1.66 -10.59
N ARG A 149 -7.26 2.92 -10.25
CA ARG A 149 -6.21 3.89 -9.88
C ARG A 149 -5.70 3.65 -8.45
N GLN A 150 -6.59 3.17 -7.59
CA GLN A 150 -6.31 2.87 -6.19
C GLN A 150 -7.13 1.67 -5.74
N ALA A 151 -6.60 0.95 -4.76
CA ALA A 151 -7.28 -0.12 -4.05
C ALA A 151 -7.07 0.08 -2.55
N ASP A 152 -7.85 -0.62 -1.74
CA ASP A 152 -7.63 -0.72 -0.30
C ASP A 152 -6.31 -1.46 0.00
N LEU A 153 -5.53 -0.93 0.95
CA LEU A 153 -4.23 -1.49 1.32
C LEU A 153 -4.36 -2.94 1.84
N ALA A 154 -5.36 -3.22 2.69
CA ALA A 154 -5.53 -4.56 3.24
C ALA A 154 -5.84 -5.60 2.15
N LEU A 155 -6.64 -5.23 1.15
CA LEU A 155 -6.86 -6.09 0.00
C LEU A 155 -5.57 -6.39 -0.77
N VAL A 156 -4.79 -5.38 -1.16
CA VAL A 156 -3.58 -5.64 -1.95
C VAL A 156 -2.57 -6.48 -1.17
N MET A 157 -2.48 -6.30 0.16
CA MET A 157 -1.61 -7.12 1.00
C MET A 157 -2.08 -8.57 1.11
N ARG A 158 -3.39 -8.84 1.18
CA ARG A 158 -3.88 -10.22 1.09
C ARG A 158 -3.59 -10.86 -0.27
N VAL A 159 -3.69 -10.08 -1.36
CA VAL A 159 -3.40 -10.57 -2.71
C VAL A 159 -1.91 -10.90 -2.85
N THR A 160 -1.00 -10.04 -2.40
CA THR A 160 0.46 -10.31 -2.48
C THR A 160 0.86 -11.51 -1.63
N GLN A 161 0.26 -11.67 -0.45
CA GLN A 161 0.47 -12.82 0.43
C GLN A 161 -0.08 -14.12 -0.17
N TRP A 162 -1.26 -14.08 -0.81
CA TRP A 162 -1.80 -15.24 -1.53
C TRP A 162 -0.91 -15.63 -2.73
N LEU A 163 -0.34 -14.64 -3.41
CA LEU A 163 0.62 -14.85 -4.51
C LEU A 163 2.00 -15.31 -4.05
N GLY A 164 2.32 -15.27 -2.75
CA GLY A 164 3.65 -15.55 -2.23
C GLY A 164 4.72 -14.58 -2.76
N ARG A 165 4.34 -13.32 -3.01
CA ARG A 165 5.22 -12.31 -3.63
C ARG A 165 5.22 -11.01 -2.81
N PRO A 166 6.33 -10.29 -2.74
CA PRO A 166 6.41 -9.08 -1.94
C PRO A 166 5.67 -7.93 -2.63
N ALA A 167 5.15 -6.98 -1.86
CA ALA A 167 4.55 -5.73 -2.32
C ALA A 167 5.50 -4.97 -3.25
N ALA A 168 6.80 -4.98 -2.93
CA ALA A 168 7.86 -4.39 -3.76
C ALA A 168 7.85 -4.88 -5.22
N ALA A 169 7.38 -6.10 -5.50
CA ALA A 169 7.26 -6.60 -6.87
C ALA A 169 6.20 -5.88 -7.72
N PHE A 170 5.29 -5.15 -7.06
CA PHE A 170 4.18 -4.43 -7.67
C PHE A 170 4.20 -2.93 -7.35
N VAL A 171 5.26 -2.45 -6.70
CA VAL A 171 5.47 -1.03 -6.43
C VAL A 171 6.62 -0.52 -7.29
N HIS A 172 6.45 0.63 -7.92
CA HIS A 172 7.47 1.25 -8.74
C HIS A 172 7.51 2.77 -8.56
N SER A 173 8.63 3.37 -8.94
CA SER A 173 8.78 4.82 -8.96
C SER A 173 8.11 5.41 -10.21
N ALA A 174 7.28 6.44 -10.03
CA ALA A 174 6.54 7.11 -11.10
C ALA A 174 6.48 8.62 -10.91
N ARG A 175 6.23 9.35 -12.01
CA ARG A 175 6.09 10.81 -12.04
C ARG A 175 4.62 11.28 -12.07
N TRP A 176 3.69 10.39 -11.78
CA TRP A 176 2.25 10.62 -11.74
C TRP A 176 1.70 10.05 -10.44
#